data_AF-A0A0Q5T4Q3-F1
#
_entry.id   AF-A0A0Q5T4Q3-F1
#
_cell.length_a   1.000
_cell.length_b   1.000
_cell.length_c   1.000
_cell.angle_alpha   90.00
_cell.angle_beta   90.00
_cell.angle_gamma   90.00
#
_symmetry.space_group_name_H-M   'P 1'
#
loop_
_entity.id
_entity.type
_entity.pdbx_description
1 polymer ?
#
loop_
_entity_poly.entity_id
_entity_poly.type
_entity_poly.pdbx_seq_one_letter_code
_entity_poly.pdbx_strand_id
1 'polypeptide(L)'
;MKIRNIVASLGLAFITLSASAQVVSKDSINLLKNQKEALELSKKLNDRKLELAKLENELQSKTEEAAKTAEAAERSVEQNRKAADRLSDDPQDKRAAKRASKSASSANRDAKKARRAADSLEKLKRNIDDLKKDISRDEEKLASLPGTSGM
;
A
#
# COMPACT_ATOMS: atom_id res chain seq x y z
N MET A 1 49.09 12.28 -67.61
CA MET A 1 47.81 12.47 -66.90
C MET A 1 46.84 11.31 -67.16
N LYS A 2 47.10 10.10 -66.66
CA LYS A 2 46.16 8.95 -66.82
C LYS A 2 45.92 8.16 -65.52
N ILE A 3 46.75 8.35 -64.49
CA ILE A 3 46.63 7.67 -63.19
C ILE A 3 45.67 8.42 -62.26
N ARG A 4 45.53 9.75 -62.40
CA ARG A 4 44.62 10.58 -61.58
C ARG A 4 43.13 10.26 -61.79
N ASN A 5 42.77 9.71 -62.95
CA ASN A 5 41.38 9.41 -63.29
C ASN A 5 40.96 7.99 -62.90
N ILE A 6 41.91 7.09 -62.62
CA ILE A 6 41.63 5.70 -62.17
C ILE A 6 41.44 5.66 -60.64
N VAL A 7 42.16 6.50 -59.90
CA VAL A 7 41.97 6.64 -58.45
C VAL A 7 40.62 7.29 -58.12
N ALA A 8 40.14 8.18 -58.99
CA ALA A 8 38.83 8.82 -58.84
C ALA A 8 37.64 7.88 -59.10
N SER A 9 37.80 6.86 -59.94
CA SER A 9 36.74 5.87 -60.22
C SER A 9 36.72 4.71 -59.21
N LEU A 10 37.84 4.38 -58.56
CA LEU A 10 37.90 3.35 -57.52
C LEU A 10 37.38 3.84 -56.15
N GLY A 11 37.50 5.14 -55.86
CA GLY A 11 36.98 5.74 -54.62
C GLY A 11 35.45 5.83 -54.56
N LEU A 12 34.77 5.84 -55.71
CA LEU A 12 33.31 5.91 -55.77
C LEU A 12 32.62 4.56 -55.52
N ALA A 13 33.33 3.44 -55.65
CA ALA A 13 32.78 2.10 -55.49
C ALA A 13 32.67 1.65 -54.02
N PHE A 14 33.28 2.36 -53.07
CA PHE A 14 33.28 2.01 -51.64
C PHE A 14 32.18 2.70 -50.82
N ILE A 15 31.45 3.68 -51.40
CA ILE A 15 30.42 4.45 -50.67
C ILE A 15 29.05 3.75 -50.72
N THR A 16 28.86 2.74 -51.57
CA THR A 16 27.56 2.08 -51.75
C THR A 16 27.30 0.89 -50.82
N LEU A 17 28.24 0.52 -49.95
CA LEU A 17 28.13 -0.68 -49.10
C LEU A 17 27.69 -0.44 -47.65
N SER A 18 27.43 0.80 -47.24
CA SER A 18 27.14 1.11 -45.82
C SER A 18 25.69 1.49 -45.51
N ALA A 19 24.77 1.38 -46.47
CA ALA A 19 23.34 1.52 -46.20
C ALA A 19 22.74 0.21 -45.66
N SER A 20 23.31 -0.31 -44.57
CA SER A 20 22.61 -1.25 -43.70
C SER A 20 21.50 -0.45 -43.03
N ALA A 21 20.36 -0.31 -43.71
CA ALA A 21 19.10 -0.01 -43.05
C ALA A 21 18.95 -1.05 -41.95
N GLN A 22 19.28 -0.69 -40.71
CA GLN A 22 19.02 -1.52 -39.55
C GLN A 22 17.50 -1.66 -39.50
N VAL A 23 17.00 -2.72 -40.12
CA VAL A 23 15.58 -3.03 -40.13
C VAL A 23 15.28 -3.31 -38.67
N VAL A 24 14.68 -2.34 -37.99
CA VAL A 24 14.18 -2.51 -36.63
C VAL A 24 13.15 -3.62 -36.74
N SER A 25 13.55 -4.84 -36.35
CA SER A 25 12.67 -5.98 -36.48
C SER A 25 11.49 -5.76 -35.54
N LYS A 26 10.30 -6.25 -35.94
CA LYS A 26 9.11 -6.21 -35.07
C LYS A 26 9.41 -6.86 -33.72
N ASP A 27 10.32 -7.84 -33.70
CA ASP A 27 10.79 -8.52 -32.50
C ASP A 27 11.58 -7.60 -31.57
N SER A 28 12.46 -6.74 -32.09
CA SER A 28 13.18 -5.74 -31.27
C SER A 28 12.21 -4.71 -30.66
N ILE A 29 11.18 -4.29 -31.40
CA ILE A 29 10.16 -3.36 -30.88
C ILE A 29 9.32 -4.03 -29.80
N ASN A 30 8.92 -5.29 -29.99
CA ASN A 30 8.16 -6.05 -29.00
C ASN A 30 8.99 -6.32 -27.73
N LEU A 31 10.29 -6.61 -27.86
CA LEU A 31 11.19 -6.73 -26.73
C LEU A 31 11.29 -5.42 -25.93
N LEU A 32 11.48 -4.29 -26.60
CA LEU A 32 11.52 -2.96 -25.97
C LEU A 32 10.20 -2.62 -25.26
N LYS A 33 9.05 -3.03 -25.82
CA LYS A 33 7.74 -2.89 -25.17
C LYS A 33 7.63 -3.75 -23.91
N ASN A 34 8.05 -5.01 -23.96
CA ASN A 34 8.05 -5.90 -22.80
C ASN A 34 8.98 -5.40 -21.70
N GLN A 35 10.17 -4.90 -22.06
CA GLN A 35 11.11 -4.27 -21.10
C GLN A 35 10.50 -3.03 -20.44
N LYS A 36 9.81 -2.19 -21.21
CA LYS A 36 9.09 -1.03 -20.68
C LYS A 36 8.00 -1.46 -19.70
N GLU A 37 7.19 -2.45 -20.05
CA GLU A 37 6.13 -2.98 -19.20
C GLU A 37 6.68 -3.59 -17.90
N ALA A 38 7.78 -4.34 -17.99
CA ALA A 38 8.48 -4.89 -16.83
C ALA A 38 9.01 -3.78 -15.90
N LEU A 39 9.57 -2.70 -16.45
CA LEU A 39 10.03 -1.55 -15.68
C LEU A 39 8.87 -0.81 -14.99
N GLU A 40 7.75 -0.61 -15.69
CA GLU A 40 6.56 0.01 -15.12
C GLU A 40 5.94 -0.84 -14.00
N LEU A 41 5.87 -2.16 -14.17
CA LEU A 41 5.43 -3.08 -13.13
C LEU A 41 6.39 -3.11 -11.94
N SER A 42 7.70 -3.14 -12.18
CA SER A 42 8.71 -3.11 -11.11
C SER A 42 8.62 -1.81 -10.29
N LYS A 43 8.40 -0.67 -10.95
CA LYS A 43 8.16 0.60 -10.26
C LYS A 43 6.90 0.55 -9.39
N LYS A 44 5.77 0.10 -9.94
CA LYS A 44 4.51 -0.06 -9.19
C LYS A 44 4.67 -0.99 -7.99
N LEU A 45 5.39 -2.09 -8.17
CA LEU A 45 5.68 -3.05 -7.11
C LEU A 45 6.54 -2.43 -6.01
N ASN A 46 7.53 -1.61 -6.35
CA ASN A 46 8.33 -0.88 -5.37
C ASN A 46 7.45 0.12 -4.59
N ASP A 47 6.63 0.91 -5.30
CA ASP A 47 5.70 1.87 -4.68
C ASP A 47 4.74 1.17 -3.72
N ARG A 48 4.18 0.01 -4.11
CA ARG A 48 3.31 -0.82 -3.26
C ARG A 48 4.04 -1.41 -2.06
N LYS A 49 5.29 -1.87 -2.20
CA LYS A 49 6.10 -2.35 -1.08
C LYS A 49 6.43 -1.21 -0.10
N LEU A 50 6.67 0.00 -0.60
CA LEU A 50 6.86 1.18 0.25
C LEU A 50 5.57 1.55 0.99
N GLU A 51 4.42 1.49 0.33
CA GLU A 51 3.12 1.71 0.97
C GLU A 51 2.86 0.64 2.04
N LEU A 52 3.16 -0.62 1.76
CA LEU A 52 3.02 -1.72 2.71
C LEU A 52 3.85 -1.46 3.97
N ALA A 53 5.11 -1.07 3.81
CA ALA A 53 5.97 -0.74 4.94
C ALA A 53 5.42 0.43 5.77
N LYS A 54 4.82 1.44 5.13
CA LYS A 54 4.15 2.55 5.84
C LYS A 54 2.96 2.06 6.66
N LEU A 55 2.08 1.25 6.05
CA LEU A 55 0.90 0.70 6.73
C LEU A 55 1.28 -0.24 7.88
N GLU A 56 2.32 -1.06 7.70
CA GLU A 56 2.85 -1.93 8.76
C GLU A 56 3.46 -1.12 9.93
N ASN A 57 4.11 0.01 9.65
CA ASN A 57 4.56 0.94 10.70
C ASN A 57 3.37 1.60 11.44
N GLU A 58 2.31 1.96 10.73
CA GLU A 58 1.09 2.51 11.34
C GLU A 58 0.33 1.47 12.18
N LEU A 59 0.49 0.18 11.85
CA LEU A 59 -0.22 -0.92 12.52
C LEU A 59 0.10 -0.97 14.01
N GLN A 60 1.36 -0.77 14.39
CA GLN A 60 1.75 -0.76 15.80
C GLN A 60 1.03 0.37 16.55
N SER A 61 1.12 1.60 16.03
CA SER A 61 0.48 2.78 16.64
C SER A 61 -1.05 2.61 16.77
N LYS A 62 -1.70 2.11 15.72
CA LYS A 62 -3.15 1.87 15.73
C LYS A 62 -3.57 0.72 16.65
N THR A 63 -2.73 -0.31 16.78
CA THR A 63 -2.97 -1.40 17.73
C THR A 63 -2.89 -0.89 19.17
N GLU A 64 -1.88 -0.07 19.49
CA GLU A 64 -1.76 0.56 20.80
C GLU A 64 -2.92 1.52 21.09
N GLU A 65 -3.35 2.32 20.11
CA GLU A 65 -4.50 3.21 20.24
C GLU A 65 -5.80 2.43 20.53
N ALA A 66 -6.03 1.33 19.80
CA ALA A 66 -7.17 0.45 20.02
C ALA A 66 -7.13 -0.19 21.42
N ALA A 67 -5.97 -0.67 21.86
CA ALA A 67 -5.80 -1.25 23.20
C ALA A 67 -6.06 -0.22 24.31
N LYS A 68 -5.47 0.98 24.20
CA LYS A 68 -5.66 2.07 25.18
C LYS A 68 -7.11 2.53 25.27
N THR A 69 -7.79 2.65 24.12
CA THR A 69 -9.20 3.07 24.10
C THR A 69 -10.13 1.98 24.60
N ALA A 70 -9.83 0.70 24.35
CA ALA A 70 -10.55 -0.43 24.94
C ALA A 70 -10.42 -0.45 26.47
N GLU A 71 -9.21 -0.32 26.99
CA GLU A 71 -8.96 -0.28 28.44
C GLU A 71 -9.68 0.90 29.11
N ALA A 72 -9.66 2.08 28.49
CA ALA A 72 -10.39 3.25 28.97
C ALA A 72 -11.91 2.99 28.98
N ALA A 73 -12.45 2.35 27.95
CA ALA A 73 -13.86 1.99 27.89
C ALA A 73 -14.25 1.00 28.99
N GLU A 74 -13.45 -0.04 29.24
CA GLU A 74 -13.67 -0.99 30.33
C GLU A 74 -13.69 -0.32 31.70
N ARG A 75 -12.71 0.56 31.97
CA ARG A 75 -12.67 1.33 33.22
C ARG A 75 -13.91 2.21 33.38
N SER A 76 -14.36 2.88 32.31
CA SER A 76 -15.56 3.72 32.35
C SER A 76 -16.84 2.90 32.52
N VAL A 77 -16.94 1.70 31.94
CA VAL A 77 -18.05 0.76 32.13
C VAL A 77 -18.10 0.27 33.59
N GLU A 78 -16.96 -0.08 34.16
CA GLU A 78 -16.87 -0.50 35.56
C GLU A 78 -17.27 0.61 36.54
N GLN A 79 -16.85 1.86 36.27
CA GLN A 79 -17.32 3.02 37.04
C GLN A 79 -18.83 3.23 36.91
N ASN A 80 -19.38 3.04 35.71
CA ASN A 80 -20.82 3.16 35.48
C ASN A 80 -21.59 2.08 36.24
N ARG A 81 -21.09 0.84 36.23
CA ARG A 81 -21.66 -0.26 37.01
C ARG A 81 -21.69 0.09 38.50
N LYS A 82 -20.55 0.49 39.07
CA LYS A 82 -20.48 0.93 40.49
C LYS A 82 -21.42 2.10 40.82
N ALA A 83 -21.59 3.04 39.90
CA ALA A 83 -22.49 4.17 40.09
C ALA A 83 -23.96 3.75 39.98
N ALA A 84 -24.28 2.79 39.11
CA ALA A 84 -25.60 2.21 38.97
C ALA A 84 -25.97 1.35 40.19
N ASP A 85 -25.04 0.54 40.69
CA ASP A 85 -25.23 -0.27 41.90
C ASP A 85 -25.59 0.63 43.09
N ARG A 86 -24.82 1.71 43.30
CA ARG A 86 -25.12 2.71 44.35
C ARG A 86 -26.46 3.42 44.19
N LEU A 87 -26.92 3.62 42.96
CA LEU A 87 -28.25 4.19 42.70
C LEU A 87 -29.34 3.13 42.94
N SER A 88 -29.05 1.85 42.71
CA SER A 88 -29.98 0.76 43.01
C SER A 88 -30.23 0.62 44.51
N ASP A 89 -29.22 0.88 45.34
CA ASP A 89 -29.34 0.83 46.81
C ASP A 89 -30.23 1.95 47.38
N ASP A 90 -30.15 3.16 46.81
CA ASP A 90 -31.04 4.28 47.12
C ASP A 90 -31.51 4.99 45.84
N PRO A 91 -32.60 4.51 45.22
CA PRO A 91 -33.11 5.04 43.96
C PRO A 91 -33.60 6.49 44.03
N GLN A 92 -33.88 7.00 45.24
CA GLN A 92 -34.37 8.36 45.44
C GLN A 92 -33.23 9.37 45.67
N ASP A 93 -31.98 8.92 45.86
CA ASP A 93 -30.83 9.82 45.98
C ASP A 93 -30.52 10.54 44.65
N LYS A 94 -30.93 11.81 44.58
CA LYS A 94 -30.64 12.72 43.47
C LYS A 94 -29.14 12.83 43.15
N ARG A 95 -28.24 12.72 44.14
CA ARG A 95 -26.79 12.77 43.93
C ARG A 95 -26.28 11.48 43.30
N ALA A 96 -26.72 10.31 43.77
CA ALA A 96 -26.46 9.03 43.13
C ALA A 96 -26.95 9.02 41.68
N ALA A 97 -28.18 9.49 41.43
CA ALA A 97 -28.75 9.57 40.08
C ALA A 97 -27.91 10.44 39.13
N LYS A 98 -27.47 11.61 39.60
CA LYS A 98 -26.60 12.50 38.82
C LYS A 98 -25.23 11.88 38.55
N ARG A 99 -24.66 11.11 39.48
CA ARG A 99 -23.38 10.41 39.29
C ARG A 99 -23.50 9.27 38.30
N ALA A 100 -24.54 8.44 38.42
CA ALA A 100 -24.82 7.35 37.49
C ALA A 100 -25.02 7.89 36.06
N SER A 101 -25.82 8.93 35.88
CA SER A 101 -26.03 9.58 34.57
C SER A 101 -24.72 10.10 33.94
N LYS A 102 -23.86 10.74 34.74
CA LYS A 102 -22.54 11.20 34.27
C LYS A 102 -21.65 10.03 33.88
N SER A 103 -21.60 8.98 34.69
CA SER A 103 -20.77 7.82 34.44
C SER A 103 -21.23 7.05 33.20
N ALA A 104 -22.53 6.85 33.02
CA ALA A 104 -23.13 6.29 31.81
C ALA A 104 -22.76 7.10 30.55
N SER A 105 -22.81 8.43 30.66
CA SER A 105 -22.42 9.32 29.55
C SER A 105 -20.94 9.18 29.18
N SER A 106 -20.06 9.08 30.17
CA SER A 106 -18.63 8.84 29.94
C SER A 106 -18.38 7.47 29.32
N ALA A 107 -18.98 6.41 29.88
CA ALA A 107 -18.87 5.05 29.36
C ALA A 107 -19.32 4.95 27.90
N ASN A 108 -20.44 5.58 27.55
CA ASN A 108 -20.91 5.61 26.16
C ASN A 108 -19.93 6.34 25.22
N ARG A 109 -19.31 7.44 25.66
CA ARG A 109 -18.32 8.16 24.86
C ARG A 109 -17.07 7.31 24.64
N ASP A 110 -16.57 6.66 25.69
CA ASP A 110 -15.36 5.86 25.60
C ASP A 110 -15.59 4.57 24.81
N ALA A 111 -16.75 3.92 24.98
CA ALA A 111 -17.16 2.78 24.15
C ALA A 111 -17.22 3.15 22.65
N LYS A 112 -17.75 4.34 22.31
CA LYS A 112 -17.76 4.84 20.93
C LYS A 112 -16.34 5.08 20.39
N LYS A 113 -15.43 5.59 21.21
CA LYS A 113 -14.02 5.78 20.82
C LYS A 113 -13.33 4.43 20.59
N ALA A 114 -13.50 3.48 21.51
CA ALA A 114 -12.96 2.13 21.38
C ALA A 114 -13.46 1.45 20.10
N ARG A 115 -14.76 1.56 19.80
CA ARG A 115 -15.32 1.03 18.55
C ARG A 115 -14.66 1.65 17.32
N ARG A 116 -14.52 2.98 17.27
CA ARG A 116 -13.88 3.68 16.13
C ARG A 116 -12.41 3.30 15.96
N ALA A 117 -11.69 3.11 17.06
CA ALA A 117 -10.29 2.68 17.03
C ALA A 117 -10.17 1.23 16.52
N ALA A 118 -11.04 0.33 16.98
CA ALA A 118 -11.13 -1.04 16.48
C ALA A 118 -11.48 -1.08 14.98
N ASP A 119 -12.49 -0.33 14.55
CA ASP A 119 -12.90 -0.22 13.14
C ASP A 119 -11.74 0.30 12.27
N SER A 120 -10.96 1.26 12.79
CA SER A 120 -9.81 1.82 12.07
C SER A 120 -8.65 0.81 11.97
N LEU A 121 -8.39 0.06 13.03
CA LEU A 121 -7.40 -1.02 13.03
C LEU A 121 -7.80 -2.14 12.06
N GLU A 122 -9.08 -2.51 12.02
CA GLU A 122 -9.57 -3.52 11.09
C GLU A 122 -9.43 -3.06 9.63
N LYS A 123 -9.79 -1.81 9.32
CA LYS A 123 -9.58 -1.23 7.99
C LYS A 123 -8.11 -1.25 7.59
N LEU A 124 -7.20 -0.90 8.51
CA LEU A 124 -5.76 -0.93 8.25
C LEU A 124 -5.30 -2.36 7.91
N LYS A 125 -5.73 -3.36 8.68
CA LYS A 125 -5.42 -4.78 8.39
C LYS A 125 -5.93 -5.21 7.02
N ARG A 126 -7.16 -4.84 6.67
CA ARG A 126 -7.73 -5.14 5.34
C ARG A 126 -6.92 -4.49 4.21
N ASN A 127 -6.53 -3.23 4.38
CA ASN A 127 -5.69 -2.54 3.40
C ASN A 127 -4.33 -3.22 3.23
N ILE A 128 -3.71 -3.67 4.33
CA ILE A 128 -2.46 -4.44 4.29
C ILE A 128 -2.66 -5.75 3.52
N ASP A 129 -3.73 -6.49 3.82
CA ASP A 129 -4.01 -7.78 3.16
C ASP A 129 -4.29 -7.60 1.67
N ASP A 130 -5.05 -6.58 1.29
CA ASP A 130 -5.36 -6.28 -0.10
C ASP A 130 -4.11 -5.83 -0.86
N LEU A 131 -3.25 -5.02 -0.23
CA LEU A 131 -1.97 -4.62 -0.81
C LEU A 131 -1.02 -5.81 -0.99
N LYS A 132 -1.00 -6.76 -0.05
CA LYS A 132 -0.23 -8.02 -0.17
C LYS A 132 -0.70 -8.87 -1.35
N LYS A 133 -2.02 -9.00 -1.54
CA LYS A 133 -2.59 -9.70 -2.72
C LYS A 133 -2.20 -9.00 -4.02
N ASP A 134 -2.26 -7.68 -4.01
CA ASP A 134 -1.93 -6.85 -5.17
C ASP A 134 -0.45 -6.92 -5.55
N ILE A 135 0.45 -6.93 -4.57
CA ILE A 135 1.88 -7.19 -4.77
C ILE A 135 2.08 -8.59 -5.36
N SER A 136 1.42 -9.62 -4.80
CA SER A 136 1.56 -11.00 -5.28
C SER A 136 1.12 -11.12 -6.75
N ARG A 137 0.00 -10.48 -7.12
CA ARG A 137 -0.46 -10.44 -8.52
C ARG A 137 0.52 -9.72 -9.45
N ASP A 138 1.15 -8.64 -9.00
CA ASP A 138 2.15 -7.93 -9.80
C ASP A 138 3.45 -8.72 -9.94
N GLU A 139 3.86 -9.45 -8.89
CA GLU A 139 4.99 -10.38 -8.91
C GLU A 139 4.75 -11.53 -9.89
N GLU A 140 3.56 -12.13 -9.88
CA GLU A 140 3.15 -13.16 -10.85
C GLU A 140 3.15 -12.62 -12.29
N LYS A 141 2.61 -11.42 -12.51
CA LYS A 141 2.62 -10.78 -13.84
C LYS A 141 4.04 -10.53 -14.33
N LEU A 142 4.91 -10.02 -13.46
CA LEU A 142 6.31 -9.77 -13.78
C LEU A 142 7.07 -11.08 -14.13
N ALA A 143 6.77 -12.17 -13.42
CA ALA A 143 7.32 -13.49 -13.71
C ALA A 143 6.79 -14.09 -15.03
N SER A 144 5.57 -13.74 -15.43
CA SER A 144 4.95 -14.21 -16.68
C SER A 144 5.39 -13.45 -17.94
N LEU A 145 6.07 -12.31 -17.79
CA LEU A 145 6.51 -11.49 -18.93
C LEU A 145 7.69 -12.15 -19.67
N PRO A 146 7.55 -12.45 -20.98
CA PRO A 146 8.65 -12.99 -21.78
C PRO A 146 9.75 -11.93 -21.95
N GLY A 147 10.87 -12.15 -21.27
CA GLY A 147 12.03 -11.24 -21.26
C GLY A 147 12.67 -11.04 -19.87
N THR A 148 12.02 -11.46 -18.78
CA THR A 148 12.59 -11.41 -17.41
C THR A 148 13.34 -12.68 -17.01
N SER A 149 13.19 -13.77 -17.75
CA SER A 149 13.79 -15.09 -17.51
C SER A 149 15.20 -15.28 -18.12
N GLY A 150 15.85 -14.19 -18.54
CA GLY A 150 17.15 -14.22 -19.24
C GLY A 150 18.19 -13.23 -18.70
N MET A 151 18.03 -12.71 -17.48
CA MET A 151 19.10 -12.02 -16.74
C MET A 151 19.53 -12.84 -15.53
#